data_AF-A0A2V9Y6B0-F1
#
_entry.id   AF-A0A2V9Y6B0-F1
#
_cell.length_a   1.000
_cell.length_b   1.000
_cell.length_c   1.000
_cell.angle_alpha   90.00
_cell.angle_beta   90.00
_cell.angle_gamma   90.00
#
_symmetry.space_group_name_H-M   'P 1'
#
loop_
_entity.id
_entity.type
_entity.pdbx_description
1 polymer ?
#
loop_
_entity_poly.entity_id
_entity_poly.type
_entity_poly.pdbx_seq_one_letter_code
_entity_poly.pdbx_strand_id
1 'polypeptide(L)'
;ITFCDLKGTLDHAMKAFFGSSVKTRFYPSFFPFTEPSADVQISCIFCGGKGYRDGGRCPQCKASGWIELLGCGMVDPNVYGFVDYDPKKFSGFAFGMGVDRIAIL
;
A
#
# COMPACT_ATOMS: atom_id res chain seq x y z
N ILE A 1 11.63 1.39 14.32
CA ILE A 1 10.72 1.24 13.16
C ILE A 1 9.85 0.01 13.37
N THR A 2 8.55 0.16 13.19
CA THR A 2 7.51 -0.85 13.38
C THR A 2 6.58 -0.89 12.17
N PHE A 3 5.73 -1.91 12.09
CA PHE A 3 4.69 -1.98 11.06
C PHE A 3 3.68 -0.82 11.15
N CYS A 4 3.51 -0.21 12.33
CA CYS A 4 2.70 0.99 12.49
C CYS A 4 3.33 2.20 11.79
N ASP A 5 4.65 2.33 11.82
CA ASP A 5 5.36 3.41 11.12
C ASP A 5 5.19 3.27 9.60
N LEU A 6 5.24 2.04 9.07
CA LEU A 6 4.94 1.75 7.67
C LEU A 6 3.50 2.15 7.31
N LYS A 7 2.52 1.71 8.12
CA LYS A 7 1.11 2.04 7.90
C LYS A 7 0.85 3.54 7.90
N GLY A 8 1.39 4.26 8.87
CA GLY A 8 1.25 5.71 8.97
C GLY A 8 1.90 6.44 7.80
N THR A 9 3.11 6.01 7.41
CA THR A 9 3.82 6.57 6.26
C THR A 9 3.02 6.43 4.96
N LEU A 10 2.51 5.22 4.69
CA LEU A 10 1.75 4.96 3.48
C LEU A 10 0.37 5.62 3.50
N ASP A 11 -0.33 5.65 4.63
CA ASP A 11 -1.60 6.37 4.76
C ASP A 11 -1.42 7.86 4.48
N HIS A 12 -0.37 8.48 5.04
CA HIS A 12 -0.03 9.86 4.79
C HIS A 12 0.29 10.11 3.30
N ALA A 13 1.13 9.27 2.69
CA ALA A 13 1.49 9.38 1.28
C ALA A 13 0.26 9.26 0.36
N MET A 14 -0.63 8.29 0.61
CA MET A 14 -1.83 8.10 -0.22
C MET A 14 -2.78 9.30 -0.12
N LYS A 15 -2.93 9.88 1.06
CA LYS A 15 -3.72 11.11 1.25
C LYS A 15 -3.09 12.33 0.59
N ALA A 16 -1.76 12.39 0.53
CA ALA A 16 -1.05 13.44 -0.19
C ALA A 16 -1.22 13.32 -1.71
N PHE A 17 -1.18 12.12 -2.27
CA PHE A 17 -1.35 11.89 -3.71
C PHE A 17 -2.81 12.02 -4.18
N PHE A 18 -3.76 11.42 -3.46
CA PHE A 18 -5.13 11.23 -3.93
C PHE A 18 -6.18 12.05 -3.16
N GLY A 19 -5.74 12.86 -2.19
CA GLY A 19 -6.60 13.72 -1.37
C GLY A 19 -6.91 13.14 0.02
N SER A 20 -7.21 14.05 0.95
CA SER A 20 -7.34 13.75 2.38
C SER A 20 -8.50 12.82 2.77
N SER A 21 -9.48 12.66 1.87
CA SER A 21 -10.65 11.81 2.09
C SER A 21 -10.41 10.33 1.78
N VAL A 22 -9.30 9.99 1.12
CA VAL A 22 -8.95 8.61 0.79
C VAL A 22 -8.67 7.81 2.06
N LYS A 23 -9.19 6.58 2.07
CA LYS A 23 -8.91 5.57 3.11
C LYS A 23 -7.93 4.56 2.57
N THR A 24 -6.98 4.14 3.40
CA THR A 24 -6.06 3.04 3.08
C THR A 24 -6.49 1.75 3.76
N ARG A 25 -6.20 0.62 3.11
CA ARG A 25 -6.52 -0.72 3.60
C ARG A 25 -5.37 -1.66 3.27
N PHE A 26 -4.93 -2.42 4.27
CA PHE A 26 -3.80 -3.35 4.19
C PHE A 26 -4.31 -4.78 4.23
N TYR A 27 -3.95 -5.59 3.23
CA TYR A 27 -4.26 -7.01 3.18
C TYR A 27 -2.97 -7.82 3.37
N PRO A 28 -2.98 -8.88 4.19
CA PRO A 28 -1.84 -9.79 4.27
C PRO A 28 -1.48 -10.33 2.88
N SER A 29 -0.20 -10.30 2.56
CA SER A 29 0.36 -10.80 1.30
C SER A 29 1.70 -11.46 1.58
N PHE A 30 2.41 -11.89 0.54
CA PHE A 30 3.73 -12.51 0.67
C PHE A 30 4.70 -11.94 -0.35
N PHE A 31 5.81 -11.39 0.14
CA PHE A 31 6.97 -11.03 -0.66
C PHE A 31 8.23 -11.61 -0.01
N PRO A 32 9.13 -12.29 -0.75
CA PRO A 32 10.29 -12.98 -0.16
C PRO A 32 11.29 -12.09 0.59
N PHE A 33 11.22 -10.77 0.40
CA PHE A 33 12.14 -9.78 0.98
C PHE A 33 11.50 -9.00 2.13
N THR A 34 10.25 -9.31 2.52
CA THR A 34 9.58 -8.67 3.66
C THR A 34 8.77 -9.63 4.53
N GLU A 35 8.86 -9.47 5.85
CA GLU A 35 8.06 -10.21 6.84
C GLU A 35 7.78 -9.35 8.09
N PRO A 36 6.51 -8.99 8.40
CA PRO A 36 5.28 -9.27 7.65
C PRO A 36 5.14 -8.45 6.36
N SER A 37 4.39 -9.01 5.40
CA SER A 37 4.08 -8.44 4.08
C SER A 37 2.60 -8.08 3.94
N ALA A 38 2.31 -7.01 3.18
CA ALA A 38 0.95 -6.58 2.88
C ALA A 38 0.79 -5.89 1.53
N ASP A 39 -0.32 -6.15 0.85
CA ASP A 39 -0.83 -5.34 -0.25
C ASP A 39 -1.65 -4.17 0.28
N VAL A 40 -1.57 -3.03 -0.40
CA VAL A 40 -2.24 -1.80 -0.01
C VAL A 40 -3.21 -1.37 -1.08
N GLN A 41 -4.43 -1.11 -0.63
CA GLN A 41 -5.53 -0.61 -1.44
C GLN A 41 -5.98 0.75 -0.92
N ILE A 42 -6.42 1.60 -1.83
CA ILE A 42 -7.07 2.87 -1.52
C ILE A 42 -8.56 2.80 -1.83
N SER A 43 -9.38 3.56 -1.10
CA SER A 43 -10.78 3.77 -1.46
C SER A 43 -10.85 4.40 -2.86
N CYS A 44 -11.74 3.91 -3.71
CA CYS A 44 -11.89 4.38 -5.08
C CYS A 44 -12.22 5.88 -5.13
N ILE A 45 -11.32 6.68 -5.69
CA ILE A 45 -11.46 8.13 -5.84
C ILE A 45 -12.58 8.54 -6.80
N PHE A 46 -12.87 7.69 -7.79
CA PHE A 46 -13.88 7.99 -8.82
C PHE A 46 -15.32 7.86 -8.33
N CYS A 47 -15.58 7.00 -7.36
CA CYS A 47 -16.92 6.75 -6.81
C CYS A 47 -17.01 7.01 -5.30
N GLY A 48 -15.97 7.60 -4.69
CA GLY A 48 -15.88 7.81 -3.24
C GLY A 48 -16.00 6.53 -2.42
N GLY A 49 -15.47 5.41 -2.94
CA GLY A 49 -15.53 4.10 -2.28
C GLY A 49 -16.88 3.38 -2.31
N LYS A 50 -17.90 3.92 -3.01
CA LYS A 50 -19.25 3.31 -3.06
C LYS A 50 -19.34 2.04 -3.90
N GLY A 51 -18.43 1.81 -4.84
CA GLY A 51 -18.52 0.72 -5.83
C GLY A 51 -19.51 0.99 -6.98
N TYR A 52 -20.35 2.03 -6.88
CA TYR A 52 -21.31 2.42 -7.90
C TYR A 52 -21.15 3.90 -8.27
N ARG A 53 -21.30 4.21 -9.55
CA ARG A 53 -21.19 5.55 -10.13
C ARG A 53 -22.14 5.66 -11.32
N ASP A 54 -22.78 6.81 -11.50
CA ASP A 54 -23.64 7.12 -12.66
C ASP A 54 -24.74 6.07 -12.92
N GLY A 55 -25.36 5.57 -11.83
CA GLY A 55 -26.44 4.58 -11.91
C GLY A 55 -26.00 3.14 -12.19
N GLY A 56 -24.69 2.88 -12.30
CA GLY A 56 -24.14 1.56 -12.60
C GLY A 56 -22.95 1.17 -11.72
N ARG A 57 -22.38 -0.01 -12.00
CA ARG A 57 -21.16 -0.51 -11.36
C ARG A 57 -19.97 0.36 -11.78
N CYS A 58 -19.16 0.82 -10.82
CA CYS A 58 -17.96 1.60 -11.11
C CYS A 58 -16.90 0.71 -11.79
N PRO A 59 -16.49 1.00 -13.04
CA PRO A 59 -15.55 0.15 -13.77
C PRO A 59 -14.13 0.20 -13.20
N GLN A 60 -13.71 1.35 -12.66
CA GLN A 60 -12.34 1.55 -12.14
C GLN A 60 -12.04 0.65 -10.94
N CYS A 61 -12.97 0.54 -9.99
CA CYS A 61 -12.82 -0.34 -8.82
C CYS A 61 -13.52 -1.70 -8.96
N LYS A 62 -14.09 -2.01 -10.14
CA LYS A 62 -14.86 -3.24 -10.40
C LYS A 62 -15.96 -3.50 -9.35
N ALA A 63 -16.67 -2.44 -8.97
CA ALA A 63 -17.69 -2.42 -7.92
C ALA A 63 -17.24 -2.82 -6.49
N SER A 64 -15.94 -2.95 -6.22
CA SER A 64 -15.44 -3.24 -4.88
C SER A 64 -15.41 -2.01 -3.96
N GLY A 65 -15.32 -0.81 -4.54
CA GLY A 65 -15.04 0.42 -3.79
C GLY A 65 -13.56 0.60 -3.43
N TRP A 66 -12.69 -0.33 -3.81
CA TRP A 66 -11.25 -0.31 -3.49
C TRP A 66 -10.41 -0.50 -4.75
N ILE A 67 -9.23 0.10 -4.77
CA ILE A 67 -8.25 -0.04 -5.86
C ILE A 67 -6.94 -0.43 -5.23
N GLU A 68 -6.43 -1.60 -5.61
CA GLU A 68 -5.07 -2.05 -5.24
C GLU A 68 -4.02 -1.20 -5.94
N LEU A 69 -2.98 -0.80 -5.21
CA LEU A 69 -2.03 0.19 -5.71
C LEU A 69 -0.56 -0.23 -5.54
N LEU A 70 -0.19 -0.79 -4.38
CA LEU A 70 1.20 -1.06 -4.03
C LEU A 70 1.33 -2.25 -3.08
N GLY A 71 2.52 -2.83 -3.04
CA GLY A 71 2.94 -3.83 -2.06
C GLY A 71 3.92 -3.24 -1.05
N CYS A 72 3.91 -3.73 0.19
CA CYS A 72 4.79 -3.25 1.26
C CYS A 72 5.07 -4.32 2.32
N GLY A 73 6.04 -4.05 3.20
CA GLY A 73 6.28 -4.89 4.36
C GLY A 73 7.50 -4.47 5.18
N MET A 74 7.71 -5.13 6.30
CA MET A 74 8.95 -4.99 7.09
C MET A 74 10.07 -5.76 6.41
N VAL A 75 11.25 -5.18 6.23
CA VAL A 75 12.36 -5.85 5.54
C VAL A 75 12.76 -7.11 6.30
N ASP A 76 12.86 -8.23 5.58
CA ASP A 76 13.26 -9.52 6.14
C ASP A 76 14.71 -9.45 6.68
N PRO A 77 14.99 -9.97 7.90
CA PRO A 77 16.33 -9.98 8.48
C PRO A 77 17.44 -10.55 7.59
N ASN A 78 17.12 -11.55 6.75
CA ASN A 78 18.08 -12.17 5.83
C ASN A 78 18.54 -11.20 4.74
N VAL A 79 17.73 -10.19 4.40
CA VAL A 79 18.08 -9.19 3.38
C VAL A 79 19.20 -8.26 3.88
N TYR A 80 19.23 -7.95 5.17
CA TYR A 80 20.28 -7.09 5.75
C TYR A 80 21.68 -7.70 5.65
N GLY A 81 21.78 -9.03 5.60
CA GLY A 81 23.05 -9.74 5.43
C GLY A 81 23.75 -9.44 4.11
N PHE A 82 23.04 -8.98 3.08
CA PHE A 82 23.64 -8.61 1.79
C PHE A 82 24.25 -7.20 1.76
N VAL A 83 24.03 -6.40 2.81
CA VAL A 83 24.42 -4.98 2.90
C VAL A 83 25.09 -4.64 4.24
N ASP A 84 25.62 -5.63 4.93
CA ASP A 84 26.39 -5.50 6.19
C ASP A 84 25.66 -4.78 7.35
N TYR A 85 24.33 -4.92 7.44
CA TYR A 85 23.54 -4.42 8.58
C TYR A 85 23.23 -5.52 9.60
N ASP A 86 23.33 -5.19 10.90
CA ASP A 86 22.98 -6.09 12.01
C ASP A 86 21.44 -6.09 12.23
N PRO A 87 20.72 -7.18 11.92
CA PRO A 87 19.26 -7.25 12.04
C PRO A 87 18.75 -7.18 13.49
N LYS A 88 19.63 -7.32 14.50
CA LYS A 88 19.25 -7.11 15.92
C LYS A 88 19.22 -5.64 16.30
N LYS A 89 19.94 -4.79 15.57
CA LYS A 89 20.05 -3.35 15.83
C LYS A 89 19.19 -2.53 14.88
N PHE A 90 19.03 -3.01 13.64
CA PHE A 90 18.32 -2.29 12.59
C PHE A 90 17.00 -2.99 12.24
N SER A 91 15.96 -2.17 12.09
CA SER A 91 14.69 -2.58 11.49
C SER A 91 14.25 -1.51 10.49
N GLY A 92 13.43 -1.92 9.53
CA GLY A 92 13.09 -1.08 8.39
C GLY A 92 11.89 -1.65 7.66
N PHE A 93 11.27 -0.82 6.84
CA PHE A 93 10.20 -1.22 5.95
C PHE A 93 10.52 -0.82 4.52
N ALA A 94 9.93 -1.53 3.57
CA ALA A 94 10.01 -1.23 2.16
C ALA A 94 8.62 -1.25 1.53
N PHE A 95 8.46 -0.54 0.42
CA PHE A 95 7.24 -0.54 -0.39
C PHE A 95 7.60 -0.32 -1.85
N GLY A 96 6.75 -0.81 -2.75
CA GLY A 96 6.92 -0.67 -4.19
C GLY A 96 5.61 -0.28 -4.86
N MET A 97 5.66 0.74 -5.71
CA MET A 97 4.50 1.25 -6.46
C MET A 97 4.86 1.45 -7.93
N GLY A 98 3.91 1.19 -8.83
CA GLY A 98 4.05 1.49 -10.25
C GLY A 98 3.58 2.90 -10.55
N VAL A 99 4.49 3.75 -11.06
CA VAL A 99 4.19 5.16 -11.38
C VAL A 99 3.11 5.28 -12.47
N ASP A 100 3.14 4.41 -13.48
CA ASP A 100 2.15 4.36 -14.55
C ASP A 100 0.74 4.10 -14.01
N ARG A 101 0.63 3.21 -13.02
CA ARG A 101 -0.64 2.90 -12.38
C ARG A 101 -1.19 4.10 -11.61
N ILE A 102 -0.33 4.85 -10.94
CA ILE A 102 -0.72 6.07 -10.22
C ILE A 102 -1.16 7.16 -11.21
N ALA A 103 -0.46 7.31 -12.33
CA ALA A 103 -0.78 8.34 -13.33
C ALA A 103 -2.09 8.07 -14.08
N ILE A 104 -2.48 6.79 -14.26
CA ILE A 104 -3.73 6.41 -14.91
C ILE A 104 -4.96 6.63 -13.99
N LEU A 105 -4.75 6.65 -12.67
CA LEU A 105 -5.79 6.84 -11.65
C LEU A 105 -6.02 8.33 -11.37
#